data_AF-A0A954Q8L3-F1
#
_entry.id   AF-A0A954Q8L3-F1
#
_cell.length_a   1.000
_cell.length_b   1.000
_cell.length_c   1.000
_cell.angle_alpha   90.00
_cell.angle_beta   90.00
_cell.angle_gamma   90.00
#
_symmetry.space_group_name_H-M   'P 1'
#
loop_
_entity.id
_entity.type
_entity.pdbx_description
1 polymer ?
#
loop_
_entity_poly.entity_id
_entity_poly.type
_entity_poly.pdbx_seq_one_letter_code
_entity_poly.pdbx_strand_id
1 'polypeptide(L)'
;MSKIVLALVIMVWCQGVVLGQQTPGDEKSVRDDRTATQFCGPCCVQYVLKAFGQSHDVDELIREIQWPESEHGATLDSLSKALSRRGVHVFPANVQNGRDVELISRFPIILHLNGKAEMDAHYVVWLPSESMEIATIWDPATRKTFELEWDAYSTTLSGAMLLTSPDPQSSPDFAIRPRTDPQAIWASVTFALTALGLLTICFARKV
;
A
#
# COMPACT_ATOMS: atom_id res chain seq x y z
N MET A 1 25.83 42.76 20.94
CA MET A 1 24.64 42.55 21.80
C MET A 1 23.57 41.89 20.94
N SER A 2 23.37 40.60 21.17
CA SER A 2 22.56 39.69 20.35
C SER A 2 21.10 39.77 20.80
N LYS A 3 20.17 40.03 19.89
CA LYS A 3 18.73 39.86 20.13
C LYS A 3 18.23 38.72 19.24
N ILE A 4 18.25 37.54 19.84
CA ILE A 4 17.64 36.32 19.32
C ILE A 4 16.13 36.50 19.42
N VAL A 5 15.47 36.51 18.27
CA VAL A 5 14.01 36.44 18.13
C VAL A 5 13.62 34.98 18.28
N LEU A 6 13.16 34.60 19.46
CA LEU A 6 12.59 33.27 19.73
C LEU A 6 11.07 33.38 19.56
N ALA A 7 10.59 33.13 18.34
CA ALA A 7 9.17 32.98 18.06
C ALA A 7 8.76 31.55 18.42
N LEU A 8 8.12 31.39 19.58
CA LEU A 8 7.54 30.13 20.05
C LEU A 8 6.07 30.10 19.61
N VAL A 9 5.80 29.55 18.42
CA VAL A 9 4.45 29.22 17.95
C VAL A 9 4.30 27.71 18.03
N ILE A 10 3.87 27.22 19.18
CA ILE A 10 3.38 25.85 19.32
C ILE A 10 1.90 25.89 18.95
N MET A 11 1.60 25.71 17.67
CA MET A 11 0.26 25.35 17.21
C MET A 11 0.03 23.87 17.56
N VAL A 12 -0.68 23.63 18.66
CA VAL A 12 -1.30 22.34 18.95
C VAL A 12 -2.52 22.21 18.04
N TRP A 13 -2.36 21.56 16.89
CA TRP A 13 -3.45 21.06 16.03
C TRP A 13 -3.43 19.54 16.08
N CYS A 14 -4.05 18.97 17.12
CA CYS A 14 -4.27 17.51 17.22
C CYS A 14 -5.62 17.22 17.88
N GLN A 15 -6.73 17.79 17.38
CA GLN A 15 -8.07 17.24 17.66
C GLN A 15 -8.98 17.45 16.46
N GLY A 16 -8.84 16.55 15.48
CA GLY A 16 -9.73 16.43 14.34
C GLY A 16 -9.97 14.96 13.99
N VAL A 17 -10.04 14.07 14.99
CA VAL A 17 -10.61 12.74 14.79
C VAL A 17 -12.10 12.95 14.59
N VAL A 18 -12.56 12.85 13.35
CA VAL A 18 -13.97 12.75 13.01
C VAL A 18 -14.45 11.40 13.56
N LEU A 19 -14.97 11.42 14.78
CA LEU A 19 -15.79 10.33 15.33
C LEU A 19 -17.08 10.30 14.50
N GLY A 20 -17.12 9.40 13.52
CA GLY A 20 -18.36 9.03 12.85
C GLY A 20 -19.37 8.60 13.90
N GLN A 21 -20.49 9.32 13.99
CA GLN A 21 -21.59 8.96 14.87
C GLN A 21 -22.11 7.57 14.47
N GLN A 22 -21.86 6.56 15.32
CA GLN A 22 -22.52 5.27 15.22
C GLN A 22 -24.02 5.48 15.52
N THR A 23 -24.85 5.32 14.50
CA THR A 23 -26.30 5.26 14.66
C THR A 23 -26.67 3.95 15.38
N PRO A 24 -27.43 3.98 16.49
CA PRO A 24 -27.87 2.78 17.18
C PRO A 24 -29.02 2.16 16.38
N GLY A 25 -28.76 1.09 15.62
CA GLY A 25 -29.82 0.49 14.80
C GLY A 25 -29.53 -0.78 14.01
N ASP A 26 -28.38 -1.44 14.14
CA ASP A 26 -28.10 -2.67 13.37
C ASP A 26 -27.36 -3.73 14.21
N GLU A 27 -28.04 -4.35 15.17
CA GLU A 27 -27.50 -5.51 15.92
C GLU A 27 -27.64 -6.85 15.14
N LYS A 28 -27.88 -6.82 13.83
CA LYS A 28 -28.18 -8.03 13.03
C LYS A 28 -27.11 -8.50 12.04
N SER A 29 -25.93 -7.89 11.96
CA SER A 29 -24.92 -8.24 10.93
C SER A 29 -23.64 -8.94 11.41
N VAL A 30 -23.41 -9.11 12.72
CA VAL A 30 -22.14 -9.69 13.25
C VAL A 30 -21.84 -11.11 12.74
N ARG A 31 -22.84 -11.81 12.20
CA ARG A 31 -22.69 -13.19 11.67
C ARG A 31 -22.21 -13.28 10.22
N ASP A 32 -22.06 -12.17 9.48
CA ASP A 32 -21.62 -12.17 8.07
C ASP A 32 -20.24 -11.54 7.84
N ASP A 33 -19.54 -11.10 8.89
CA ASP A 33 -18.19 -10.51 8.75
C ASP A 33 -17.09 -11.58 8.56
N ARG A 34 -17.28 -12.79 9.12
CA ARG A 34 -16.27 -13.88 9.01
C ARG A 34 -16.22 -14.54 7.63
N THR A 35 -17.35 -14.59 6.94
CA THR A 35 -17.43 -15.06 5.54
C THR A 35 -16.72 -14.07 4.61
N ALA A 36 -16.80 -12.77 4.91
CA ALA A 36 -16.18 -11.73 4.11
C ALA A 36 -14.64 -11.78 4.14
N THR A 37 -14.01 -12.16 5.26
CA THR A 37 -12.55 -12.32 5.36
C THR A 37 -12.05 -13.59 4.69
N GLN A 38 -12.78 -14.71 4.78
CA GLN A 38 -12.37 -15.98 4.19
C GLN A 38 -12.20 -15.92 2.66
N PHE A 39 -13.02 -15.11 1.99
CA PHE A 39 -13.02 -14.98 0.52
C PHE A 39 -12.33 -13.70 0.01
N CYS A 40 -11.50 -13.04 0.84
CA CYS A 40 -10.83 -11.80 0.46
C CYS A 40 -9.96 -11.95 -0.81
N GLY A 41 -9.24 -13.06 -0.95
CA GLY A 41 -8.38 -13.35 -2.12
C GLY A 41 -9.16 -13.44 -3.44
N PRO A 42 -10.14 -14.34 -3.59
CA PRO A 42 -10.99 -14.43 -4.79
C PRO A 42 -11.69 -13.11 -5.14
N CYS A 43 -12.16 -12.37 -4.14
CA CYS A 43 -12.75 -11.04 -4.35
C CYS A 43 -11.74 -10.02 -4.88
N CYS A 44 -10.48 -10.03 -4.41
CA CYS A 44 -9.41 -9.20 -4.96
C CYS A 44 -9.12 -9.54 -6.42
N VAL A 45 -9.07 -10.85 -6.77
CA VAL A 45 -8.88 -11.30 -8.15
C VAL A 45 -10.03 -10.83 -9.04
N GLN A 46 -11.28 -10.97 -8.58
CA GLN A 46 -12.45 -10.47 -9.31
C GLN A 46 -12.35 -8.96 -9.58
N TYR A 47 -11.95 -8.19 -8.56
CA TYR A 47 -11.79 -6.74 -8.69
C TYR A 47 -10.74 -6.39 -9.74
N VAL A 48 -9.57 -7.01 -9.68
CA VAL A 48 -8.49 -6.82 -10.66
C VAL A 48 -8.96 -7.17 -12.07
N LEU A 49 -9.60 -8.33 -12.26
CA LEU A 49 -10.13 -8.74 -13.57
C LEU A 49 -11.14 -7.73 -14.12
N LYS A 50 -12.02 -7.20 -13.26
CA LYS A 50 -12.96 -6.14 -13.64
C LYS A 50 -12.24 -4.87 -14.07
N ALA A 51 -11.16 -4.48 -13.39
CA ALA A 51 -10.34 -3.33 -13.78
C ALA A 51 -9.67 -3.53 -15.17
N PHE A 52 -9.42 -4.78 -15.58
CA PHE A 52 -8.97 -5.16 -16.91
C PHE A 52 -10.10 -5.43 -17.91
N GLY A 53 -11.34 -5.03 -17.60
CA GLY A 53 -12.50 -5.17 -18.49
C GLY A 53 -13.06 -6.59 -18.59
N GLN A 54 -12.68 -7.49 -17.67
CA GLN A 54 -13.18 -8.87 -17.64
C GLN A 54 -14.16 -9.07 -16.49
N SER A 55 -15.35 -9.59 -16.79
CA SER A 55 -16.34 -9.96 -15.77
C SER A 55 -16.29 -11.46 -15.51
N HIS A 56 -16.22 -11.84 -14.24
CA HIS A 56 -16.14 -13.24 -13.78
C HIS A 56 -17.03 -13.42 -12.55
N ASP A 57 -17.63 -14.61 -12.42
CA ASP A 57 -18.39 -15.00 -11.23
C ASP A 57 -17.44 -15.23 -10.04
N VAL A 58 -17.79 -14.68 -8.88
CA VAL A 58 -16.97 -14.85 -7.67
C VAL A 58 -17.01 -16.28 -7.15
N ASP A 59 -18.13 -17.00 -7.33
CA ASP A 59 -18.25 -18.39 -6.86
C ASP A 59 -17.35 -19.32 -7.66
N GLU A 60 -17.19 -19.07 -8.96
CA GLU A 60 -16.23 -19.78 -9.82
C GLU A 60 -14.79 -19.50 -9.39
N LEU A 61 -14.47 -18.24 -9.07
CA LEU A 61 -13.15 -17.85 -8.57
C LEU A 61 -12.84 -18.48 -7.21
N ILE A 62 -13.81 -18.53 -6.29
CA ILE A 62 -13.66 -19.19 -4.99
C ILE A 62 -13.33 -20.68 -5.19
N ARG A 63 -14.09 -21.37 -6.06
CA ARG A 63 -13.83 -22.79 -6.37
C ARG A 63 -12.46 -22.98 -7.02
N GLU A 64 -12.03 -22.11 -7.92
CA GLU A 64 -10.72 -22.26 -8.57
C GLU A 64 -9.55 -22.02 -7.59
N ILE A 65 -9.67 -21.00 -6.73
CA ILE A 65 -8.54 -20.48 -5.96
C ILE A 65 -8.38 -21.22 -4.62
N GLN A 66 -9.48 -21.65 -4.00
CA GLN A 66 -9.48 -22.16 -2.63
C GLN A 66 -9.95 -23.61 -2.51
N TRP A 67 -10.58 -24.21 -3.52
CA TRP A 67 -10.99 -25.63 -3.43
C TRP A 67 -9.80 -26.56 -3.72
N PRO A 68 -9.64 -27.68 -2.98
CA PRO A 68 -10.51 -28.21 -1.93
C PRO A 68 -10.26 -27.65 -0.52
N GLU A 69 -9.25 -26.81 -0.33
CA GLU A 69 -8.75 -26.36 0.98
C GLU A 69 -9.35 -25.01 1.43
N SER A 70 -10.68 -24.86 1.38
CA SER A 70 -11.34 -23.56 1.65
C SER A 70 -11.09 -23.00 3.06
N GLU A 71 -10.70 -23.85 4.01
CA GLU A 71 -10.41 -23.47 5.39
C GLU A 71 -9.10 -22.67 5.54
N HIS A 72 -8.15 -22.79 4.61
CA HIS A 72 -6.83 -22.13 4.69
C HIS A 72 -6.77 -20.77 4.00
N GLY A 73 -7.88 -20.29 3.45
CA GLY A 73 -7.91 -19.07 2.65
C GLY A 73 -7.19 -19.24 1.30
N ALA A 74 -6.78 -18.13 0.69
CA ALA A 74 -6.07 -18.13 -0.58
C ALA A 74 -4.57 -17.85 -0.41
N THR A 75 -3.75 -18.50 -1.22
CA THR A 75 -2.30 -18.22 -1.27
C THR A 75 -1.99 -17.23 -2.39
N LEU A 76 -0.92 -16.45 -2.23
CA LEU A 76 -0.47 -15.53 -3.29
C LEU A 76 -0.22 -16.26 -4.63
N ASP A 77 0.26 -17.51 -4.58
CA ASP A 77 0.46 -18.36 -5.75
C ASP A 77 -0.87 -18.75 -6.43
N SER A 78 -1.91 -19.10 -5.68
CA SER A 78 -3.21 -19.44 -6.28
C SER A 78 -3.89 -18.22 -6.92
N LEU A 79 -3.78 -17.04 -6.30
CA LEU A 79 -4.23 -15.77 -6.88
C LEU A 79 -3.47 -15.44 -8.18
N SER A 80 -2.14 -15.57 -8.16
CA SER A 80 -1.25 -15.37 -9.31
C SER A 80 -1.62 -16.25 -10.50
N LYS A 81 -1.84 -17.55 -10.25
CA LYS A 81 -2.26 -18.52 -11.27
C LYS A 81 -3.64 -18.19 -11.85
N ALA A 82 -4.59 -17.79 -11.01
CA ALA A 82 -5.95 -17.43 -11.46
C ALA A 82 -5.96 -16.20 -12.36
N LEU A 83 -5.17 -15.17 -12.03
CA LEU A 83 -4.98 -13.98 -12.87
C LEU A 83 -4.27 -14.32 -14.19
N SER A 84 -3.17 -15.08 -14.12
CA SER A 84 -2.38 -15.49 -15.30
C SER A 84 -3.20 -16.28 -16.30
N ARG A 85 -4.06 -17.20 -15.83
CA ARG A 85 -4.98 -17.99 -16.69
C ARG A 85 -5.96 -17.12 -17.48
N ARG A 86 -6.23 -15.91 -17.00
CA ARG A 86 -7.13 -14.93 -17.61
C ARG A 86 -6.37 -13.85 -18.40
N GLY A 87 -5.09 -14.07 -18.69
CA GLY A 87 -4.28 -13.17 -19.49
C GLY A 87 -3.81 -11.91 -18.77
N VAL A 88 -3.96 -11.82 -17.43
CA VAL A 88 -3.36 -10.75 -16.65
C VAL A 88 -1.94 -11.15 -16.28
N HIS A 89 -0.96 -10.32 -16.66
CA HIS A 89 0.42 -10.55 -16.28
C HIS A 89 0.61 -10.14 -14.82
N VAL A 90 1.26 -11.02 -14.06
CA VAL A 90 1.50 -10.82 -12.63
C VAL A 90 2.98 -10.93 -12.32
N PHE A 91 3.45 -10.10 -11.39
CA PHE A 91 4.78 -10.16 -10.86
C PHE A 91 4.71 -10.21 -9.33
N PRO A 92 5.09 -11.34 -8.70
CA PRO A 92 5.13 -11.42 -7.25
C PRO A 92 6.29 -10.57 -6.73
N ALA A 93 6.01 -9.72 -5.74
CA ALA A 93 7.03 -8.91 -5.09
C ALA A 93 6.93 -9.05 -3.57
N ASN A 94 8.08 -8.85 -2.91
CA ASN A 94 8.15 -8.82 -1.45
C ASN A 94 8.94 -7.59 -1.03
N VAL A 95 8.33 -6.72 -0.24
CA VAL A 95 8.97 -5.54 0.35
C VAL A 95 9.16 -5.78 1.84
N GLN A 96 10.41 -5.72 2.31
CA GLN A 96 10.70 -6.00 3.73
C GLN A 96 10.03 -5.00 4.67
N ASN A 97 9.93 -3.74 4.23
CA ASN A 97 9.31 -2.67 4.98
C ASN A 97 8.54 -1.77 3.99
N GLY A 98 7.22 -1.72 4.16
CA GLY A 98 6.35 -0.93 3.30
C GLY A 98 6.68 0.57 3.28
N ARG A 99 7.38 1.09 4.32
CA ARG A 99 7.77 2.50 4.39
C ARG A 99 8.90 2.87 3.44
N ASP A 100 9.71 1.89 3.05
CA ASP A 100 10.91 2.10 2.24
C ASP A 100 10.60 2.08 0.74
N VAL A 101 9.33 1.89 0.38
CA VAL A 101 8.87 1.80 -1.00
C VAL A 101 7.71 2.75 -1.26
N GLU A 102 7.60 3.16 -2.51
CA GLU A 102 6.47 3.88 -3.07
C GLU A 102 5.82 3.01 -4.15
N LEU A 103 4.48 2.93 -4.11
CA LEU A 103 3.71 2.28 -5.16
C LEU A 103 3.37 3.31 -6.22
N ILE A 104 3.86 3.07 -7.44
CA ILE A 104 3.74 3.98 -8.60
C ILE A 104 2.99 3.34 -9.77
N SER A 105 2.37 2.19 -9.53
CA SER A 105 1.69 1.42 -10.57
C SER A 105 0.49 2.17 -11.15
N ARG A 106 0.28 2.02 -12.46
CA ARG A 106 -0.94 2.46 -13.17
C ARG A 106 -2.06 1.42 -13.11
N PHE A 107 -1.80 0.27 -12.50
CA PHE A 107 -2.71 -0.87 -12.43
C PHE A 107 -2.92 -1.27 -10.97
N PRO A 108 -4.07 -1.91 -10.65
CA PRO A 108 -4.33 -2.37 -9.29
C PRO A 108 -3.28 -3.38 -8.81
N ILE A 109 -2.96 -3.37 -7.52
CA ILE A 109 -2.00 -4.28 -6.90
C ILE A 109 -2.73 -5.04 -5.80
N ILE A 110 -2.60 -6.36 -5.74
CA ILE A 110 -3.11 -7.12 -4.58
C ILE A 110 -2.05 -7.06 -3.48
N LEU A 111 -2.42 -6.51 -2.33
CA LEU A 111 -1.57 -6.40 -1.15
C LEU A 111 -2.00 -7.42 -0.09
N HIS A 112 -1.03 -8.01 0.59
CA HIS A 112 -1.27 -8.85 1.75
C HIS A 112 -0.97 -8.07 3.04
N LEU A 113 -1.94 -8.04 3.94
CA LEU A 113 -1.86 -7.35 5.22
C LEU A 113 -1.50 -8.36 6.31
N ASN A 114 -0.59 -7.95 7.19
CA ASN A 114 -0.41 -8.63 8.46
C ASN A 114 -1.69 -8.43 9.28
N GLY A 115 -2.30 -9.53 9.68
CA GLY A 115 -3.30 -9.51 10.72
C GLY A 115 -2.74 -8.78 11.95
N LYS A 116 -3.43 -7.73 12.43
CA LYS A 116 -3.26 -7.34 13.84
C LYS A 116 -3.71 -8.52 14.69
N ALA A 117 -3.28 -8.63 15.95
CA ALA A 117 -3.48 -9.82 16.81
C ALA A 117 -4.92 -10.42 16.89
N GLU A 118 -5.94 -9.72 16.37
CA GLU A 118 -7.34 -10.12 16.34
C GLU A 118 -7.92 -10.33 14.92
N MET A 119 -7.19 -9.96 13.85
CA MET A 119 -7.58 -10.20 12.46
C MET A 119 -6.66 -11.24 11.85
N ASP A 120 -7.22 -12.23 11.17
CA ASP A 120 -6.44 -13.11 10.33
C ASP A 120 -5.83 -12.33 9.16
N ALA A 121 -4.82 -12.92 8.51
CA ALA A 121 -4.23 -12.40 7.29
C ALA A 121 -5.30 -12.00 6.26
N HIS A 122 -5.14 -10.84 5.63
CA HIS A 122 -6.17 -10.25 4.76
C HIS A 122 -5.58 -9.74 3.44
N TYR A 123 -6.29 -9.96 2.34
CA TYR A 123 -5.94 -9.38 1.04
C TYR A 123 -6.81 -8.17 0.74
N VAL A 124 -6.18 -7.15 0.17
CA VAL A 124 -6.85 -5.94 -0.33
C VAL A 124 -6.30 -5.56 -1.70
N VAL A 125 -6.96 -4.64 -2.39
CA VAL A 125 -6.48 -4.11 -3.66
C VAL A 125 -6.06 -2.66 -3.48
N TRP A 126 -4.78 -2.37 -3.68
CA TRP A 126 -4.32 -0.99 -3.87
C TRP A 126 -4.68 -0.51 -5.27
N LEU A 127 -5.16 0.73 -5.33
CA LEU A 127 -5.61 1.39 -6.54
C LEU A 127 -4.65 2.53 -6.89
N PRO A 128 -4.38 2.76 -8.19
CA PRO A 128 -3.63 3.92 -8.65
C PRO A 128 -4.22 5.22 -8.09
N SER A 129 -3.38 6.02 -7.47
CA SER A 129 -3.71 7.32 -6.87
C SER A 129 -2.86 8.41 -7.51
N GLU A 130 -3.38 9.64 -7.56
CA GLU A 130 -2.62 10.82 -7.98
C GLU A 130 -1.65 11.30 -6.88
N SER A 131 -1.91 10.92 -5.62
CA SER A 131 -1.08 11.27 -4.47
C SER A 131 -0.22 10.09 -4.03
N MET A 132 1.05 10.36 -3.76
CA MET A 132 2.00 9.38 -3.21
C MET A 132 1.89 9.28 -1.68
N GLU A 133 1.23 10.24 -1.03
CA GLU A 133 1.04 10.28 0.41
C GLU A 133 -0.23 9.54 0.85
N ILE A 134 -1.15 9.30 -0.10
CA ILE A 134 -2.45 8.68 0.15
C ILE A 134 -2.52 7.35 -0.60
N ALA A 135 -2.70 6.27 0.17
CA ALA A 135 -3.06 4.96 -0.34
C ALA A 135 -4.56 4.91 -0.62
N THR A 136 -4.95 4.59 -1.85
CA THR A 136 -6.35 4.28 -2.17
C THR A 136 -6.50 2.76 -2.19
N ILE A 137 -7.30 2.22 -1.28
CA ILE A 137 -7.43 0.77 -1.07
C ILE A 137 -8.89 0.36 -1.23
N TRP A 138 -9.15 -0.67 -2.03
CA TRP A 138 -10.42 -1.38 -2.02
C TRP A 138 -10.32 -2.61 -1.13
N ASP A 139 -11.26 -2.72 -0.19
CA ASP A 139 -11.32 -3.82 0.77
C ASP A 139 -12.47 -4.78 0.41
N PRO A 140 -12.18 -6.06 0.14
CA PRO A 140 -13.23 -7.04 -0.16
C PRO A 140 -14.19 -7.30 1.00
N ALA A 141 -13.75 -7.13 2.26
CA ALA A 141 -14.59 -7.39 3.42
C ALA A 141 -15.76 -6.40 3.51
N THR A 142 -15.48 -5.12 3.25
CA THR A 142 -16.49 -4.05 3.32
C THR A 142 -17.04 -3.67 1.94
N ARG A 143 -16.40 -4.14 0.86
CA ARG A 143 -16.64 -3.76 -0.54
C ARG A 143 -16.57 -2.25 -0.79
N LYS A 144 -15.78 -1.53 0.02
CA LYS A 144 -15.61 -0.08 -0.05
C LYS A 144 -14.17 0.28 -0.43
N THR A 145 -14.02 1.48 -0.97
CA THR A 145 -12.74 2.11 -1.18
C THR A 145 -12.45 3.06 -0.02
N PHE A 146 -11.22 3.03 0.48
CA PHE A 146 -10.70 3.88 1.54
C PHE A 146 -9.50 4.66 1.04
N GLU A 147 -9.35 5.88 1.57
CA GLU A 147 -8.15 6.69 1.42
C GLU A 147 -7.45 6.73 2.78
N LEU A 148 -6.18 6.33 2.80
CA LEU A 148 -5.39 6.18 4.02
C LEU A 148 -4.04 6.83 3.84
N GLU A 149 -3.51 7.48 4.88
CA GLU A 149 -2.14 7.98 4.84
C GLU A 149 -1.15 6.81 4.69
N TRP A 150 -0.29 6.88 3.67
CA TRP A 150 0.64 5.81 3.30
C TRP A 150 1.57 5.43 4.47
N ASP A 151 2.06 6.40 5.23
CA ASP A 151 3.00 6.17 6.34
C ASP A 151 2.40 5.34 7.48
N ALA A 152 1.12 5.58 7.78
CA ALA A 152 0.38 4.80 8.76
C ALA A 152 0.04 3.42 8.17
N TYR A 153 -0.45 3.39 6.93
CA TYR A 153 -0.94 2.18 6.29
C TYR A 153 0.16 1.16 6.00
N SER A 154 1.32 1.60 5.52
CA SER A 154 2.46 0.76 5.15
C SER A 154 2.98 -0.12 6.29
N THR A 155 2.71 0.25 7.54
CA THR A 155 3.06 -0.55 8.73
C THR A 155 2.22 -1.82 8.88
N THR A 156 1.09 -1.89 8.18
CA THR A 156 0.17 -3.05 8.22
C THR A 156 0.49 -4.07 7.13
N LEU A 157 1.36 -3.73 6.17
CA LEU A 157 1.73 -4.63 5.08
C LEU A 157 2.57 -5.80 5.61
N SER A 158 2.30 -7.00 5.10
CA SER A 158 3.18 -8.15 5.34
C SER A 158 4.44 -8.14 4.48
N GLY A 159 4.48 -7.25 3.49
CA GLY A 159 5.50 -7.20 2.46
C GLY A 159 5.15 -7.94 1.17
N ALA A 160 4.31 -8.98 1.24
CA ALA A 160 3.92 -9.77 0.08
C ALA A 160 2.87 -9.04 -0.77
N MET A 161 3.08 -9.00 -2.08
CA MET A 161 2.15 -8.38 -3.03
C MET A 161 2.19 -9.04 -4.41
N LEU A 162 1.10 -8.87 -5.17
CA LEU A 162 1.02 -9.20 -6.59
C LEU A 162 0.83 -7.93 -7.39
N LEU A 163 1.89 -7.57 -8.11
CA LEU A 163 1.85 -6.49 -9.09
C LEU A 163 1.14 -7.01 -10.34
N THR A 164 0.23 -6.23 -10.90
CA THR A 164 -0.55 -6.65 -12.08
C THR A 164 -0.33 -5.72 -13.26
N SER A 165 -0.44 -6.25 -14.47
CA SER A 165 -0.22 -5.50 -15.71
C SER A 165 -0.94 -6.17 -16.88
N PRO A 166 -1.39 -5.41 -17.90
CA PRO A 166 -1.88 -6.01 -19.14
C PRO A 166 -0.73 -6.51 -20.02
N ASP A 167 0.51 -6.09 -19.74
CA ASP A 167 1.69 -6.42 -20.52
C ASP A 167 2.68 -7.25 -19.69
N PRO A 168 3.46 -8.16 -20.29
CA PRO A 168 4.51 -8.89 -19.59
C PRO A 168 5.52 -7.95 -18.93
N GLN A 169 5.86 -8.19 -17.67
CA GLN A 169 6.84 -7.41 -16.91
C GLN A 169 8.00 -8.29 -16.46
N SER A 170 9.23 -7.78 -16.56
CA SER A 170 10.46 -8.50 -16.18
C SER A 170 11.08 -8.02 -14.87
N SER A 171 10.61 -6.90 -14.33
CA SER A 171 11.13 -6.25 -13.12
C SER A 171 9.95 -5.68 -12.31
N PRO A 172 10.04 -5.51 -10.97
CA PRO A 172 9.02 -4.80 -10.19
C PRO A 172 9.00 -3.27 -10.40
N ASP A 173 9.99 -2.69 -11.08
CA ASP A 173 10.17 -1.23 -11.20
C ASP A 173 9.02 -0.49 -11.91
N PHE A 174 8.15 -1.22 -12.64
CA PHE A 174 6.95 -0.63 -13.24
C PHE A 174 5.88 -0.23 -12.20
N ALA A 175 5.97 -0.77 -10.99
CA ALA A 175 4.94 -0.61 -9.96
C ALA A 175 5.49 -0.19 -8.59
N ILE A 176 6.76 -0.49 -8.29
CA ILE A 176 7.39 -0.17 -7.02
C ILE A 176 8.68 0.61 -7.29
N ARG A 177 8.94 1.63 -6.49
CA ARG A 177 10.26 2.26 -6.42
C ARG A 177 10.73 2.45 -4.98
N PRO A 178 12.04 2.56 -4.73
CA PRO A 178 12.53 2.98 -3.42
C PRO A 178 11.96 4.36 -3.07
N ARG A 179 11.48 4.50 -1.83
CA ARG A 179 11.05 5.80 -1.31
C ARG A 179 12.28 6.67 -1.11
N THR A 180 12.25 7.87 -1.69
CA THR A 180 13.36 8.80 -1.48
C THR A 180 13.11 9.59 -0.22
N ASP A 181 13.91 9.39 0.83
CA ASP A 181 13.84 10.21 2.04
C ASP A 181 14.29 11.65 1.72
N PRO A 182 13.38 12.64 1.76
CA PRO A 182 13.74 14.03 1.49
C PRO A 182 14.84 14.54 2.43
N GLN A 183 14.88 14.06 3.68
CA GLN A 183 15.90 14.47 4.63
C GLN A 183 17.29 13.97 4.23
N ALA A 184 17.38 12.74 3.71
CA ALA A 184 18.63 12.21 3.17
C ALA A 184 19.15 13.02 1.98
N ILE A 185 18.25 13.50 1.10
CA ILE A 185 18.62 14.41 0.00
C ILE A 185 19.19 15.72 0.57
N TRP A 186 18.46 16.37 1.48
CA TRP A 186 18.88 17.64 2.07
C TRP A 186 20.18 17.54 2.87
N ALA A 187 20.38 16.44 3.60
CA ALA A 187 21.63 16.16 4.29
C ALA A 187 22.80 16.07 3.31
N SER A 188 22.62 15.38 2.18
CA SER A 188 23.62 15.23 1.12
C SER A 188 23.96 16.57 0.47
N VAL A 189 22.95 17.39 0.16
CA VAL A 189 23.14 18.74 -0.39
C VAL A 189 23.86 19.65 0.60
N THR A 190 23.46 19.64 1.87
CA THR A 190 24.07 20.47 2.91
C THR A 190 25.53 20.10 3.13
N PHE A 191 25.84 18.81 3.14
CA PHE A 191 27.21 18.32 3.22
C PHE A 191 28.06 18.78 2.03
N ALA A 192 27.55 18.65 0.80
CA ALA A 192 28.25 19.09 -0.40
C ALA A 192 28.55 20.60 -0.40
N LEU A 193 27.57 21.42 -0.01
CA LEU A 193 27.74 22.87 0.12
C LEU A 193 28.78 23.24 1.20
N THR A 194 28.77 22.52 2.33
CA THR A 194 29.74 22.73 3.41
C THR A 194 31.16 22.38 2.96
N ALA A 195 31.32 21.24 2.27
CA ALA A 195 32.60 20.82 1.73
C ALA A 195 33.14 21.81 0.68
N LEU A 196 32.28 22.31 -0.22
CA LEU A 196 32.65 23.31 -1.21
C LEU A 196 33.07 24.64 -0.56
N GLY A 197 32.36 25.08 0.47
CA GLY A 197 32.71 26.26 1.26
C GLY A 197 34.09 26.13 1.92
N LEU A 198 34.37 24.98 2.53
CA LEU A 198 35.67 24.70 3.13
C LEU A 198 36.80 24.68 2.10
N LEU A 199 36.59 24.06 0.93
CA LEU A 199 37.57 24.07 -0.17
C LEU A 199 37.87 25.50 -0.63
N THR A 200 36.83 26.32 -0.82
CA THR A 200 36.99 27.72 -1.25
C THR A 200 37.81 28.53 -0.25
N ILE A 201 37.56 28.37 1.05
CA ILE A 201 38.35 29.00 2.12
C ILE A 201 39.81 28.53 2.10
N CYS A 202 40.05 27.23 1.87
CA CYS A 202 41.39 26.67 1.78
C CYS A 202 42.17 27.20 0.56
N PHE A 203 41.52 27.41 -0.59
CA PHE A 203 42.14 28.04 -1.76
C PHE A 203 42.42 29.53 -1.55
N ALA A 204 41.50 30.27 -0.93
CA ALA A 204 41.67 31.69 -0.65
C ALA A 204 42.85 32.00 0.31
N ARG A 205 43.22 31.06 1.19
CA ARG A 205 44.37 31.22 2.11
C ARG A 205 45.73 30.90 1.51
N LYS A 206 45.79 30.29 0.31
CA LYS A 206 47.05 29.90 -0.35
C LYS A 206 47.56 30.91 -1.37
N VAL A 207 46.77 31.95 -1.67
CA VAL A 207 47.14 33.09 -2.53
C VAL A 207 47.56 34.25 -1.65
#